data_AF-A0A4U5PGY4-F1
#
_entry.id   AF-A0A4U5PGY4-F1
#
_cell.length_a   1.000
_cell.length_b   1.000
_cell.length_c   1.000
_cell.angle_alpha   90.00
_cell.angle_beta   90.00
_cell.angle_gamma   90.00
#
_symmetry.space_group_name_H-M   'P 1'
#
loop_
_entity.id
_entity.type
_entity.pdbx_description
1 polymer ?
#
loop_
_entity_poly.entity_id
_entity_poly.type
_entity_poly.pdbx_seq_one_letter_code
_entity_poly.pdbx_strand_id
1 'polypeptide(L)'
;MLRFFFFLCFVFLITSALKCQNAFGDQEGQPYTCPTGTKYCFALFSKDGLIERKSCDGFGLCKKGLGTHYYPNGDSVTCCNFDICNNVPA
;
A
#
# COMPACT_ATOMS: atom_id res chain seq x y z
N MET A 1 -27.78 -26.02 21.09
CA MET A 1 -26.38 -25.56 21.08
C MET A 1 -25.97 -25.06 19.69
N LEU A 2 -26.75 -24.14 19.08
CA LEU A 2 -26.58 -23.69 17.69
C LEU A 2 -26.20 -22.20 17.58
N ARG A 3 -25.95 -21.53 18.72
CA ARG A 3 -25.59 -20.10 18.78
C ARG A 3 -24.08 -19.83 18.89
N PHE A 4 -23.29 -20.83 19.29
CA PHE A 4 -21.83 -20.70 19.44
C PHE A 4 -21.06 -20.85 18.12
N PHE A 5 -21.59 -21.60 17.15
CA PHE A 5 -20.91 -21.83 15.87
C PHE A 5 -20.92 -20.59 14.95
N PHE A 6 -21.95 -19.75 15.04
CA PHE A 6 -22.01 -18.51 14.25
C PHE A 6 -21.00 -17.44 14.70
N PHE A 7 -20.55 -17.49 15.97
CA PHE A 7 -19.59 -16.53 16.49
C PHE A 7 -18.16 -16.79 15.98
N LEU A 8 -17.78 -18.05 15.78
CA LEU A 8 -16.44 -18.43 15.30
C LEU A 8 -16.24 -18.17 13.79
N CYS A 9 -17.30 -18.27 12.98
CA CYS A 9 -17.23 -17.87 11.57
C CYS A 9 -17.17 -16.33 11.39
N PHE A 10 -17.67 -15.56 12.37
CA PHE A 10 -17.63 -14.09 12.30
C PHE A 10 -16.29 -13.49 12.70
N VAL A 11 -15.45 -14.22 13.44
CA VAL A 11 -14.08 -13.80 13.78
C VAL A 11 -13.11 -13.98 12.60
N PHE A 12 -13.47 -14.82 11.61
CA PHE A 12 -12.68 -15.03 10.39
C PHE A 12 -13.00 -14.03 9.27
N LEU A 13 -13.91 -13.08 9.51
CA LEU A 13 -14.24 -12.04 8.54
C LEU A 13 -13.20 -10.90 8.62
N ILE A 14 -12.23 -10.97 7.71
CA ILE A 14 -11.68 -9.82 6.98
C ILE A 14 -10.72 -8.92 7.79
N THR A 15 -9.54 -9.43 8.15
CA THR A 15 -8.34 -8.58 8.08
C THR A 15 -7.56 -8.98 6.83
N SER A 16 -8.14 -8.71 5.65
CA SER A 16 -7.38 -8.80 4.40
C SER A 16 -6.25 -7.79 4.50
N ALA A 17 -5.04 -8.28 4.78
CA ALA A 17 -3.86 -7.44 4.82
C ALA A 17 -3.60 -6.94 3.39
N LEU A 18 -3.58 -5.61 3.23
CA LEU A 18 -3.34 -4.93 1.96
C LEU A 18 -2.07 -5.48 1.32
N LYS A 19 -2.09 -5.78 0.02
CA LYS A 19 -0.89 -6.16 -0.73
C LYS A 19 -0.40 -4.98 -1.57
N CYS A 20 0.89 -4.70 -1.56
CA CYS A 20 1.49 -3.66 -2.39
C CYS A 20 2.65 -4.25 -3.19
N GLN A 21 3.03 -3.59 -4.28
CA GLN A 21 4.25 -3.91 -5.00
C GLN A 21 5.44 -3.22 -4.33
N ASN A 22 6.56 -3.93 -4.24
CA ASN A 22 7.82 -3.36 -3.82
C ASN A 22 8.66 -2.97 -5.05
N ALA A 23 9.39 -1.87 -4.98
CA ALA A 23 10.35 -1.47 -6.03
C ALA A 23 11.77 -1.29 -5.49
N PHE A 24 12.09 -1.91 -4.34
CA PHE A 24 13.38 -1.71 -3.70
C PHE A 24 13.98 -3.04 -3.21
N GLY A 25 15.24 -3.28 -3.57
CA GLY A 25 16.02 -4.45 -3.16
C GLY A 25 15.62 -5.74 -3.89
N ASP A 26 15.92 -6.89 -3.29
CA ASP A 26 15.73 -8.24 -3.89
C ASP A 26 14.27 -8.62 -4.16
N GLN A 27 13.32 -7.77 -3.77
CA GLN A 27 11.88 -7.97 -3.95
C GLN A 27 11.27 -6.99 -4.96
N GLU A 28 12.10 -6.32 -5.76
CA GLU A 28 11.63 -5.46 -6.84
C GLU A 28 10.65 -6.20 -7.76
N GLY A 29 9.50 -5.58 -8.01
CA GLY A 29 8.44 -6.11 -8.86
C GLY A 29 7.54 -7.15 -8.18
N GLN A 30 7.92 -7.68 -7.01
CA GLN A 30 7.12 -8.69 -6.31
C GLN A 30 6.04 -8.05 -5.44
N PRO A 31 4.80 -8.57 -5.47
CA PRO A 31 3.78 -8.23 -4.50
C PRO A 31 4.19 -8.73 -3.11
N TYR A 32 3.94 -7.92 -2.07
CA TYR A 32 4.12 -8.34 -0.69
C TYR A 32 2.96 -7.85 0.19
N THR A 33 2.72 -8.58 1.27
CA THR A 33 1.66 -8.28 2.22
C THR A 33 2.13 -7.19 3.18
N CYS A 34 1.35 -6.11 3.30
CA CYS A 34 1.65 -5.02 4.21
C CYS A 34 1.55 -5.45 5.69
N PRO A 35 2.34 -4.80 6.57
CA PRO A 35 2.16 -4.92 8.01
C PRO A 35 0.72 -4.56 8.43
N THR A 36 0.22 -5.25 9.46
CA THR A 36 -1.11 -5.01 10.03
C THR A 36 -1.30 -3.53 10.38
N GLY A 37 -2.43 -2.96 9.97
CA GLY A 37 -2.77 -1.54 10.20
C GLY A 37 -2.35 -0.60 9.07
N THR A 38 -1.55 -1.07 8.10
CA THR A 38 -1.26 -0.29 6.90
C THR A 38 -2.50 -0.20 6.01
N LYS A 39 -2.87 1.02 5.63
CA LYS A 39 -4.09 1.29 4.83
C LYS A 39 -3.80 1.69 3.39
N TYR A 40 -2.54 1.99 3.07
CA TYR A 40 -2.16 2.55 1.78
C TYR A 40 -0.91 1.88 1.21
N CYS A 41 -0.88 1.74 -0.11
CA CYS A 41 0.34 1.61 -0.90
C CYS A 41 0.74 3.00 -1.41
N PHE A 42 2.04 3.18 -1.67
CA PHE A 42 2.54 4.36 -2.34
C PHE A 42 3.48 4.02 -3.50
N ALA A 43 3.57 4.95 -4.46
CA ALA A 43 4.62 5.06 -5.46
C ALA A 43 5.19 6.49 -5.39
N LEU A 44 6.48 6.60 -5.08
CA LEU A 44 7.25 7.83 -5.04
C LEU A 44 7.96 7.99 -6.39
N PHE A 45 7.81 9.18 -6.96
CA PHE A 45 8.41 9.60 -8.21
C PHE A 45 9.33 10.78 -7.94
N SER A 46 10.51 10.75 -8.54
CA SER A 46 11.43 11.88 -8.56
C SER A 46 10.83 13.04 -9.36
N LYS A 47 11.40 14.23 -9.20
CA LYS A 47 11.11 15.39 -10.06
C LYS A 47 11.15 15.11 -11.57
N ASP A 48 11.94 14.12 -12.00
CA ASP A 48 12.11 13.75 -13.42
C ASP A 48 11.04 12.75 -13.89
N GLY A 49 10.09 12.40 -13.00
CA GLY A 49 9.00 11.46 -13.27
C GLY A 49 9.39 10.00 -13.14
N LEU A 50 10.64 9.70 -12.76
CA LEU A 50 11.12 8.34 -12.57
C LEU A 50 10.66 7.79 -11.23
N ILE A 51 10.30 6.51 -11.20
CA ILE A 51 9.92 5.84 -9.95
C ILE A 51 11.16 5.65 -9.09
N GLU A 52 11.17 6.28 -7.92
CA GLU A 52 12.22 6.08 -6.92
C GLU A 52 11.90 4.93 -5.97
N ARG A 53 10.63 4.78 -5.59
CA ARG A 53 10.24 3.79 -4.58
C ARG A 53 8.76 3.43 -4.63
N LYS A 54 8.44 2.15 -4.43
CA LYS A 54 7.07 1.66 -4.23
C LYS A 54 7.04 0.78 -2.99
N SER A 55 6.05 0.96 -2.12
CA SER A 55 5.92 0.16 -0.89
C SER A 55 4.55 0.36 -0.23
N CYS A 56 4.30 -0.38 0.85
CA CYS A 56 3.25 -0.07 1.82
C CYS A 56 3.61 1.21 2.58
N ASP A 57 2.62 2.05 2.88
CA ASP A 57 2.83 3.30 3.63
C ASP A 57 3.06 3.03 5.13
N GLY A 58 4.31 2.73 5.48
CA GLY A 58 4.79 2.71 6.87
C GLY A 58 5.40 4.04 7.32
N PHE A 59 5.69 4.95 6.38
CA PHE A 59 6.40 6.20 6.64
C PHE A 59 5.47 7.42 6.77
N GLY A 60 4.18 7.24 6.50
CA GLY A 60 3.19 8.31 6.51
C GLY A 60 3.35 9.26 5.33
N LEU A 61 3.74 8.74 4.16
CA LEU A 61 3.77 9.48 2.91
C LEU A 61 2.34 9.72 2.39
N CYS A 62 1.38 8.87 2.76
CA CYS A 62 -0.03 8.97 2.38
C CYS A 62 -0.89 9.65 3.44
N LYS A 63 -0.31 10.50 4.31
CA LYS A 63 -1.06 11.28 5.33
C LYS A 63 -2.17 12.15 4.74
N LYS A 64 -1.98 12.62 3.50
CA LYS A 64 -2.98 13.42 2.77
C LYS A 64 -4.08 12.56 2.12
N GLY A 65 -4.05 11.24 2.31
CA GLY A 65 -5.02 10.30 1.77
C GLY A 65 -4.68 9.82 0.36
N LEU A 66 -5.72 9.43 -0.38
CA LEU A 66 -5.62 8.87 -1.73
C LEU A 66 -5.24 9.94 -2.76
N GLY A 67 -4.63 9.51 -3.86
CA GLY A 67 -4.24 10.37 -4.97
C GLY A 67 -2.76 10.78 -4.95
N THR A 68 -2.41 11.68 -5.86
CA THR A 68 -1.03 12.16 -6.03
C THR A 68 -0.79 13.44 -5.26
N HIS A 69 0.29 13.47 -4.48
CA HIS A 69 0.72 14.59 -3.67
C HIS A 69 2.10 15.05 -4.12
N TYR A 70 2.25 16.35 -4.38
CA TYR A 70 3.51 16.95 -4.80
C TYR A 70 4.25 17.55 -3.61
N TYR A 71 5.56 17.35 -3.58
CA TYR A 71 6.47 17.90 -2.59
C TYR A 71 7.21 19.13 -3.15
N PRO A 72 7.65 20.07 -2.30
CA PRO A 72 8.34 21.28 -2.75
C PRO A 72 9.65 21.05 -3.50
N ASN A 73 10.27 19.89 -3.34
CA ASN A 73 11.50 19.48 -4.03
C ASN A 73 11.25 18.97 -5.46
N GLY A 74 9.99 18.93 -5.91
CA GLY A 74 9.58 18.45 -7.24
C GLY A 74 9.13 17.00 -7.26
N ASP A 75 9.34 16.24 -6.19
CA ASP A 75 8.92 14.84 -6.11
C ASP A 75 7.40 14.73 -5.97
N SER A 76 6.86 13.58 -6.35
CA SER A 76 5.45 13.28 -6.15
C SER A 76 5.24 11.89 -5.57
N VAL A 77 4.24 11.74 -4.72
CA VAL A 77 3.83 10.44 -4.19
C VAL A 77 2.38 10.16 -4.57
N THR A 78 2.14 9.02 -5.19
CA THR A 78 0.79 8.53 -5.49
C THR A 78 0.40 7.48 -4.47
N CYS A 79 -0.73 7.70 -3.81
CA CYS A 79 -1.26 6.88 -2.73
C CYS A 79 -2.57 6.21 -3.10
N CYS A 80 -2.71 4.94 -2.76
CA CYS A 80 -3.85 4.12 -3.12
C CYS A 80 -4.09 3.03 -2.05
N ASN A 81 -5.29 2.45 -1.96
CA ASN A 81 -5.71 1.59 -0.84
C ASN A 81 -6.30 0.23 -1.27
N PHE A 82 -5.96 -0.25 -2.46
CA PHE A 82 -6.38 -1.56 -2.96
C PHE A 82 -5.15 -2.37 -3.38
N ASP A 83 -5.30 -3.68 -3.48
CA ASP A 83 -4.18 -4.58 -3.71
C ASP A 83 -3.43 -4.21 -5.01
N ILE A 84 -2.10 -4.08 -4.89
CA ILE A 84 -1.15 -3.88 -5.99
C ILE A 84 -1.44 -2.58 -6.79
N CYS A 85 -2.16 -1.64 -6.19
CA CYS A 85 -2.54 -0.37 -6.82
C CYS A 85 -1.34 0.52 -7.18
N ASN A 86 -0.20 0.32 -6.52
CA ASN A 86 1.04 1.04 -6.79
C ASN A 86 1.88 0.40 -7.90
N ASN A 87 1.37 -0.60 -8.63
CA ASN A 87 2.01 -1.15 -9.82
C ASN A 87 1.82 -0.25 -11.04
N VAL A 88 2.49 0.91 -10.99
CA VAL A 88 2.59 1.88 -12.08
C VAL A 88 3.86 1.63 -12.90
N PRO A 89 3.81 1.65 -14.24
CA PRO A 89 5.00 1.53 -15.07
C PRO A 89 5.97 2.70 -14.77
N ALA A 90 7.27 2.38 -14.77
CA ALA A 90 8.34 3.37 -14.60
C ALA A 90 8.49 4.27 -15.82
#